data_AF-A0A0Q4XJS3-F1
#
_entry.id   AF-A0A0Q4XJS3-F1
#
_cell.length_a   1.000
_cell.length_b   1.000
_cell.length_c   1.000
_cell.angle_alpha   90.00
_cell.angle_beta   90.00
_cell.angle_gamma   90.00
#
_symmetry.space_group_name_H-M   'P 1'
#
loop_
_entity.id
_entity.type
_entity.pdbx_description
1 polymer ?
#
loop_
_entity_poly.entity_id
_entity_poly.type
_entity_poly.pdbx_seq_one_letter_code
_entity_poly.pdbx_strand_id
1 'polypeptide(L)'
;MAATSFPAAAIEGRYKIKGRNPGQSQVYRGEAAVKKLGDTYSIVWQIGSARQIGTGILTGSVLSVVFQAAGAPGSGGVASFQVSGGKVTSGQWAVTGGQTVGMEQWAFETGI
;
A
#
# COMPACT_ATOMS: atom_id res chain seq x y z
N MET A 1 5.66 12.83 -25.03
CA MET A 1 6.24 12.75 -23.67
C MET A 1 6.30 11.28 -23.29
N ALA A 2 7.49 10.73 -23.05
CA ALA A 2 7.65 9.35 -22.62
C ALA A 2 7.44 9.28 -21.11
N ALA A 3 6.46 8.50 -20.65
CA ALA A 3 6.37 8.13 -19.25
C ALA A 3 7.54 7.19 -18.95
N THR A 4 8.49 7.65 -18.14
CA THR A 4 9.53 6.80 -17.58
C THR A 4 8.86 5.75 -16.68
N SER A 5 8.67 4.54 -17.21
CA SER A 5 8.29 3.40 -16.38
C SER A 5 9.47 3.10 -15.46
N PHE A 6 9.32 3.35 -14.17
CA PHE A 6 10.32 2.95 -13.20
C PHE A 6 10.38 1.41 -13.16
N PRO A 7 11.58 0.81 -13.13
CA PRO A 7 11.69 -0.64 -13.10
C PRO A 7 10.97 -1.17 -11.87
N ALA A 8 10.29 -2.30 -12.01
CA ALA A 8 9.46 -2.84 -10.94
C ALA A 8 10.25 -3.30 -9.69
N ALA A 9 11.58 -3.20 -9.65
CA ALA A 9 12.35 -3.32 -8.41
C ALA A 9 12.43 -2.01 -7.59
N ALA A 10 11.97 -0.87 -8.14
CA ALA A 10 12.24 0.45 -7.58
C ALA A 10 11.50 0.72 -6.26
N ILE A 11 10.28 0.21 -6.09
CA ILE A 11 9.44 0.53 -4.92
C ILE A 11 9.64 -0.41 -3.73
N GLU A 12 10.51 -1.41 -3.84
CA GLU A 12 10.80 -2.35 -2.74
C GLU A 12 11.41 -1.63 -1.54
N GLY A 13 11.07 -2.08 -0.33
CA GLY A 13 11.59 -1.51 0.90
C GLY A 13 10.54 -1.41 2.00
N ARG A 14 10.89 -0.66 3.05
CA ARG A 14 10.01 -0.40 4.20
C ARG A 14 9.54 1.05 4.18
N TYR A 15 8.31 1.23 4.61
CA TYR A 15 7.65 2.52 4.64
C TYR A 15 6.95 2.70 5.99
N LYS A 16 7.09 3.88 6.58
CA LYS A 16 6.20 4.33 7.65
C LYS A 16 4.89 4.78 7.04
N ILE A 17 3.78 4.31 7.58
CA ILE A 17 2.46 4.69 7.12
C ILE A 17 1.76 5.60 8.14
N LYS A 18 1.04 6.58 7.61
CA LYS A 18 0.05 7.38 8.33
C LYS A 18 -1.23 7.32 7.53
N GLY A 19 -2.29 6.79 8.12
CA GLY A 19 -3.56 6.67 7.43
C GLY A 19 -4.73 7.06 8.28
N ARG A 20 -5.88 7.19 7.62
CA ARG A 20 -7.13 7.64 8.21
C ARG A 20 -8.26 6.78 7.68
N ASN A 21 -9.05 6.24 8.59
CA ASN A 21 -10.25 5.47 8.25
C ASN A 21 -11.33 6.39 7.65
N PRO A 22 -12.20 5.86 6.78
CA PRO A 22 -13.33 6.62 6.26
C PRO A 22 -14.16 7.23 7.39
N GLY A 23 -14.48 8.53 7.27
CA GLY A 23 -15.33 9.25 8.23
C GLY A 23 -14.72 9.51 9.61
N GLN A 24 -13.54 8.98 9.93
CA GLN A 24 -12.90 9.19 11.24
C GLN A 24 -11.88 10.31 11.19
N SER A 25 -11.70 11.06 12.28
CA SER A 25 -10.66 12.10 12.40
C SER A 25 -9.32 11.55 12.87
N GLN A 26 -9.31 10.42 13.57
CA GLN A 26 -8.11 9.82 14.12
C GLN A 26 -7.23 9.20 13.03
N VAL A 27 -5.92 9.45 13.14
CA VAL A 27 -4.89 8.92 12.26
C VAL A 27 -4.29 7.66 12.89
N TYR A 28 -4.25 6.56 12.15
CA TYR A 28 -3.46 5.39 12.51
C TYR A 28 -2.04 5.49 11.95
N ARG A 29 -1.13 4.76 12.58
CA ARG A 29 0.27 4.64 12.18
C ARG A 29 0.67 3.18 12.14
N GLY A 30 1.65 2.89 11.31
CA GLY A 30 2.18 1.54 11.16
C GLY A 30 3.36 1.52 10.20
N GLU A 31 3.67 0.32 9.74
CA GLU A 31 4.71 0.07 8.75
C GLU A 31 4.16 -0.78 7.61
N ALA A 32 4.72 -0.60 6.42
CA ALA A 32 4.47 -1.44 5.27
C ALA A 32 5.79 -1.90 4.65
N ALA A 33 5.92 -3.21 4.42
CA ALA A 33 7.03 -3.79 3.69
C ALA A 33 6.58 -4.19 2.30
N VAL A 34 7.29 -3.72 1.27
CA VAL A 34 7.04 -3.98 -0.15
C VAL A 34 8.16 -4.84 -0.71
N LYS A 35 7.80 -5.94 -1.37
CA LYS A 35 8.74 -6.85 -2.04
C LYS A 35 8.21 -7.25 -3.41
N LYS A 36 9.06 -7.28 -4.43
CA LYS A 36 8.70 -7.77 -5.77
C LYS A 36 8.67 -9.31 -5.78
N LEU A 37 7.62 -9.89 -6.35
CA LEU A 37 7.44 -11.33 -6.54
C LEU A 37 7.03 -11.59 -7.99
N GLY A 38 8.00 -11.88 -8.86
CA GLY A 38 7.76 -12.01 -10.30
C GLY A 38 7.26 -10.68 -10.88
N ASP A 39 6.05 -10.68 -11.44
CA ASP A 39 5.40 -9.49 -12.03
C ASP A 39 4.53 -8.72 -11.03
N THR A 40 4.44 -9.20 -9.79
CA THR A 40 3.60 -8.61 -8.73
C THR A 40 4.45 -8.09 -7.58
N TYR A 41 3.80 -7.44 -6.62
CA TYR A 41 4.37 -7.05 -5.34
C TYR A 41 3.63 -7.71 -4.20
N SER A 42 4.36 -8.25 -3.24
CA SER A 42 3.83 -8.52 -1.91
C SER A 42 3.94 -7.27 -1.06
N ILE A 43 2.85 -6.92 -0.40
CA ILE A 43 2.81 -5.87 0.60
C ILE A 43 2.37 -6.47 1.92
N VAL A 44 3.11 -6.20 2.99
CA VAL A 44 2.74 -6.61 4.35
C VAL A 44 2.65 -5.36 5.21
N TRP A 45 1.46 -5.09 5.75
CA TRP A 45 1.24 -4.01 6.71
C TRP A 45 1.23 -4.52 8.13
N GLN A 46 1.80 -3.73 9.03
CA GLN A 46 1.68 -3.87 10.47
C GLN A 46 1.14 -2.56 11.06
N ILE A 47 -0.11 -2.57 11.52
CA ILE A 47 -0.81 -1.40 12.10
C ILE A 47 -1.26 -1.77 13.51
N GLY A 48 -0.54 -1.28 14.52
CA GLY A 48 -0.71 -1.77 15.88
C GLY A 48 -0.45 -3.28 15.94
N SER A 49 -1.39 -4.06 16.47
CA SER A 49 -1.34 -5.54 16.47
C SER A 49 -1.88 -6.18 15.20
N ALA A 50 -2.55 -5.41 14.33
CA ALA A 50 -3.15 -5.94 13.12
C ALA A 50 -2.12 -6.13 12.00
N ARG A 51 -2.14 -7.32 11.39
CA ARG A 51 -1.31 -7.66 10.23
C ARG A 51 -2.17 -7.89 9.00
N GLN A 52 -1.91 -7.12 7.94
CA GLN A 52 -2.57 -7.26 6.64
C GLN A 52 -1.55 -7.71 5.60
N ILE A 53 -1.99 -8.52 4.65
CA ILE A 53 -1.20 -8.96 3.51
C ILE A 53 -1.89 -8.53 2.22
N GLY A 54 -1.11 -8.19 1.19
CA GLY A 54 -1.67 -7.82 -0.10
C GLY A 54 -0.78 -8.21 -1.26
N THR A 55 -1.43 -8.33 -2.42
CA THR A 55 -0.81 -8.57 -3.72
C THR A 55 -1.09 -7.38 -4.63
N GLY A 56 -0.04 -6.76 -5.13
CA GLY A 56 -0.10 -5.56 -5.93
C GLY A 56 0.43 -5.74 -7.36
N ILE A 57 -0.12 -4.94 -8.28
CA ILE A 57 0.39 -4.78 -9.64
C ILE A 57 0.71 -3.30 -9.83
N LEU A 58 1.91 -3.00 -10.32
CA LEU A 58 2.32 -1.65 -10.69
C LEU A 58 2.10 -1.45 -12.19
N THR A 59 1.19 -0.54 -12.54
CA THR A 59 0.93 -0.13 -13.92
C THR A 59 1.19 1.36 -14.05
N GLY A 60 2.20 1.74 -14.84
CA GLY A 60 2.65 3.12 -14.93
C GLY A 60 3.15 3.62 -13.57
N SER A 61 2.48 4.62 -13.01
CA SER A 61 2.79 5.21 -11.70
C SER A 61 1.79 4.83 -10.60
N VAL A 62 0.95 3.81 -10.82
CA VAL A 62 -0.09 3.40 -9.88
C VAL A 62 0.13 1.96 -9.43
N LEU A 63 0.31 1.76 -8.11
CA LEU A 63 0.30 0.45 -7.48
C LEU A 63 -1.12 0.13 -7.01
N SER A 64 -1.76 -0.84 -7.68
CA SER A 64 -3.09 -1.33 -7.29
C SER A 64 -2.93 -2.62 -6.49
N VAL A 65 -3.58 -2.73 -5.33
CA VAL A 65 -3.36 -3.82 -4.38
C VAL A 65 -4.69 -4.40 -3.92
N VAL A 66 -4.85 -5.72 -3.96
CA VAL A 66 -5.84 -6.41 -3.13
C VAL A 66 -5.18 -6.75 -1.80
N PHE A 67 -5.87 -6.49 -0.69
CA PHE A 67 -5.36 -6.78 0.65
C PHE A 67 -6.40 -7.51 1.50
N GLN A 68 -5.94 -8.21 2.54
CA GLN A 68 -6.78 -8.88 3.54
C GLN A 68 -6.03 -9.09 4.85
N ALA A 69 -6.75 -9.42 5.91
CA ALA A 69 -6.13 -9.76 7.19
C ALA A 69 -5.40 -11.11 7.08
N ALA A 70 -4.17 -11.19 7.61
CA ALA A 70 -3.34 -12.39 7.46
C ALA A 70 -3.97 -13.67 8.04
N GLY A 71 -4.83 -13.55 9.04
CA GLY A 71 -5.53 -14.68 9.69
C GLY A 71 -7.02 -14.79 9.40
N ALA A 72 -7.58 -13.93 8.54
CA ALA A 72 -9.00 -13.95 8.20
C ALA A 72 -9.20 -13.68 6.70
N PRO A 73 -9.06 -14.72 5.85
CA PRO A 73 -9.24 -14.56 4.41
C PRO A 73 -10.62 -14.00 4.05
N GLY A 74 -10.68 -13.10 3.07
CA GLY A 74 -11.92 -12.47 2.62
C GLY A 74 -12.36 -11.22 3.40
N SER A 75 -11.73 -10.87 4.53
CA SER A 75 -12.02 -9.64 5.29
C SER A 75 -11.30 -8.40 4.71
N GLY A 76 -11.10 -8.38 3.40
CA GLY A 76 -10.15 -7.53 2.70
C GLY A 76 -10.77 -6.41 1.89
N GLY A 77 -9.96 -5.82 1.03
CA GLY A 77 -10.34 -4.70 0.18
C GLY A 77 -9.35 -4.44 -0.94
N VAL A 78 -9.50 -3.27 -1.54
CA VAL A 78 -8.61 -2.77 -2.58
C VAL A 78 -7.95 -1.48 -2.13
N ALA A 79 -6.71 -1.28 -2.56
CA ALA A 79 -5.96 -0.05 -2.38
C ALA A 79 -5.34 0.38 -3.70
N SER A 80 -5.18 1.69 -3.88
CA SER A 80 -4.55 2.30 -5.04
C SER A 80 -3.61 3.39 -4.55
N PHE A 81 -2.33 3.22 -4.83
CA PHE A 81 -1.28 4.13 -4.39
C PHE A 81 -0.54 4.72 -5.57
N GLN A 82 -0.17 5.99 -5.44
CA GLN A 82 0.74 6.66 -6.34
C GLN A 82 2.18 6.26 -6.04
N VAL A 83 2.94 6.14 -7.12
CA VAL A 83 4.38 5.90 -7.11
C VAL A 83 5.07 7.08 -7.78
N SER A 84 6.03 7.68 -7.08
CA SER A 84 6.84 8.78 -7.59
C SER A 84 8.28 8.66 -7.12
N GLY A 85 9.23 8.91 -8.02
CA GLY A 85 10.67 8.77 -7.71
C GLY A 85 11.04 7.37 -7.23
N GLY A 86 10.37 6.34 -7.76
CA GLY A 86 10.55 4.95 -7.33
C GLY A 86 10.02 4.64 -5.92
N LYS A 87 9.18 5.49 -5.32
CA LYS A 87 8.66 5.28 -3.97
C LYS A 87 7.14 5.32 -3.96
N VAL A 88 6.52 4.45 -3.16
CA VAL A 88 5.09 4.58 -2.83
C VAL A 88 4.90 5.84 -1.99
N THR A 89 3.96 6.71 -2.36
CA THR A 89 3.78 8.02 -1.70
C THR A 89 2.46 8.15 -0.98
N SER A 90 1.34 8.12 -1.69
CA SER A 90 0.02 8.29 -1.09
C SER A 90 -1.01 7.49 -1.85
N GLY A 91 -2.11 7.18 -1.20
CA GLY A 91 -3.18 6.44 -1.84
C GLY A 91 -4.45 6.40 -1.04
N GLN A 92 -5.38 5.65 -1.58
CA GLN A 92 -6.68 5.41 -1.00
C GLN A 92 -6.96 3.92 -0.95
N TRP A 93 -7.80 3.52 -0.02
CA TRP A 93 -8.23 2.13 0.12
C TRP A 93 -9.69 2.07 0.50
N ALA A 94 -10.34 0.95 0.18
CA ALA A 94 -11.69 0.64 0.60
C ALA A 94 -11.78 -0.84 0.94
N VAL A 95 -12.58 -1.18 1.95
CA VAL A 95 -12.97 -2.56 2.21
C VAL A 95 -13.93 -3.05 1.13
N THR A 96 -13.98 -4.35 0.90
CA THR A 96 -14.90 -4.97 -0.06
C THR A 96 -16.35 -4.58 0.27
N GLY A 97 -17.08 -4.04 -0.72
CA GLY A 97 -18.44 -3.52 -0.54
C GLY A 97 -18.54 -2.15 0.15
N GLY A 98 -17.42 -1.57 0.58
CA GLY A 98 -17.39 -0.24 1.19
C GLY A 98 -17.69 0.87 0.17
N GLN A 99 -18.41 1.91 0.60
CA GLN A 99 -18.81 3.05 -0.23
C GLN A 99 -17.95 4.29 -0.03
N THR A 100 -17.01 4.25 0.91
CA THR A 100 -16.14 5.37 1.26
C THR A 100 -14.71 4.88 1.36
N VAL A 101 -13.77 5.76 1.02
CA VAL A 101 -12.34 5.45 1.02
C VAL A 101 -11.67 5.98 2.28
N GLY A 102 -10.70 5.20 2.77
CA GLY A 102 -9.65 5.70 3.65
C GLY A 102 -8.51 6.27 2.83
N MET A 103 -7.62 7.01 3.49
CA MET A 103 -6.42 7.57 2.87
C MET A 103 -5.18 7.12 3.62
N GLU A 104 -4.08 6.95 2.90
CA GLU A 104 -2.77 6.65 3.47
C GLU A 104 -1.68 7.51 2.83
N GLN A 105 -0.71 7.88 3.65
CA GLN A 105 0.55 8.49 3.25
C GLN A 105 1.69 7.59 3.72
N TRP A 106 2.65 7.38 2.83
CA TRP A 106 3.76 6.46 2.96
C TRP A 106 5.06 7.25 2.88
N ALA A 107 5.93 7.06 3.87
CA ALA A 107 7.25 7.65 3.92
C ALA A 107 8.28 6.53 3.89
N PHE A 108 9.08 6.49 2.83
CA PHE A 108 10.16 5.51 2.69
C PHE A 108 11.15 5.62 3.85
N GLU A 109 11.50 4.49 4.46
CA GLU A 109 12.54 4.44 5.48
C GLU A 109 13.91 4.39 4.80
N THR A 110 14.69 5.47 4.90
CA THR A 110 16.08 5.48 4.46
C THR A 110 16.99 4.82 5.50
N GLY A 111 17.62 3.69 5.13
CA GLY A 111 18.79 3.12 5.81
C GLY A 111 18.51 2.16 6.97
N ILE A 112 19.10 0.96 6.87
CA ILE A 112 19.85 0.36 7.98
C ILE A 112 21.28 0.84 7.82
#